data_AF-A0A383BGC0-F1
#
_entry.id   AF-A0A383BGC0-F1
#
_cell.length_a   1.000
_cell.length_b   1.000
_cell.length_c   1.000
_cell.angle_alpha   90.00
_cell.angle_beta   90.00
_cell.angle_gamma   90.00
#
_symmetry.space_group_name_H-M   'P 1'
#
loop_
_entity.id
_entity.type
_entity.pdbx_description
1 polymer ?
#
loop_
_entity_poly.entity_id
_entity_poly.type
_entity_poly.pdbx_seq_one_letter_code
_entity_poly.pdbx_strand_id
1 'polypeptide(L)'
;MKNLISLVKFTVLIISVLSADNTFVQTGVAPSLITETGDSLFGGSPYDAGRGILSGTDLDGDEKKEVWITSYPNGGQVFCYEEAGTDTFAFVWASAEITAGATTYPRDVHTGDLDGDGKGEIIFHVGQWTGPDSPDAGLHIYEWDGSTDNGYGTEADFHVDFMDALNDSLVESRVEGFSVGDIDV
;
A
#
# COMPACT_ATOMS: atom_id res chain seq x y z
N MET A 1 -11.66 41.33 66.73
CA MET A 1 -10.80 40.39 65.96
C MET A 1 -11.64 39.80 64.84
N LYS A 2 -11.14 39.87 63.60
CA LYS A 2 -11.81 39.38 62.39
C LYS A 2 -11.63 37.86 62.32
N ASN A 3 -12.70 37.08 62.23
CA ASN A 3 -12.59 35.64 62.00
C ASN A 3 -12.91 35.34 60.54
N LEU A 4 -11.89 34.80 59.86
CA LEU A 4 -11.82 34.41 58.46
C LEU A 4 -12.96 33.45 58.07
N ILE A 5 -13.66 33.75 56.97
CA ILE A 5 -14.49 32.77 56.26
C ILE A 5 -13.54 31.92 55.42
N SER A 6 -13.39 30.64 55.78
CA SER A 6 -12.60 29.69 54.99
C SER A 6 -13.41 29.25 53.77
N LEU A 7 -12.94 29.62 52.57
CA LEU A 7 -13.52 29.19 51.30
C LEU A 7 -12.89 27.85 50.90
N VAL A 8 -13.66 26.76 50.98
CA VAL A 8 -13.25 25.45 50.48
C VAL A 8 -13.41 25.46 48.95
N LYS A 9 -12.29 25.41 48.21
CA LYS A 9 -12.32 25.23 46.75
C LYS A 9 -12.43 23.74 46.44
N PHE A 10 -13.52 23.36 45.78
CA PHE A 10 -13.70 22.01 45.23
C PHE A 10 -13.19 22.03 43.79
N THR A 11 -12.10 21.31 43.50
CA THR A 11 -11.62 21.10 42.13
C THR A 11 -12.21 19.79 41.62
N VAL A 12 -13.05 19.85 40.60
CA VAL A 12 -13.57 18.68 39.90
C VAL A 12 -12.57 18.32 38.80
N LEU A 13 -11.91 17.16 38.93
CA LEU A 13 -11.09 16.59 37.86
C LEU A 13 -11.99 15.69 37.02
N ILE A 14 -12.30 16.11 35.79
CA ILE A 14 -13.01 15.27 34.83
C ILE A 14 -11.96 14.43 34.12
N ILE A 15 -11.89 13.14 34.45
CA ILE A 15 -11.07 12.16 33.73
C ILE A 15 -12.00 11.49 32.72
N SER A 16 -11.85 11.81 31.44
CA SER A 16 -12.46 11.04 30.36
C SER A 16 -11.61 9.80 30.11
N VAL A 17 -12.14 8.64 30.47
CA VAL A 17 -11.59 7.34 30.09
C VAL A 17 -12.25 6.94 28.77
N LEU A 18 -11.52 7.09 27.67
CA LEU A 18 -11.90 6.48 26.39
C LEU A 18 -11.49 5.02 26.45
N SER A 19 -12.45 4.12 26.58
CA SER A 19 -12.25 2.70 26.29
C SER A 19 -12.65 2.45 24.84
N ALA A 20 -11.80 1.79 24.05
CA ALA A 20 -12.27 1.14 22.84
C ALA A 20 -13.41 0.20 23.24
N ASP A 21 -14.56 0.35 22.61
CA ASP A 21 -15.68 -0.53 22.82
C ASP A 21 -15.30 -1.94 22.36
N ASN A 22 -15.49 -2.93 23.24
CA ASN A 22 -15.12 -4.32 23.01
C ASN A 22 -16.02 -5.02 21.96
N THR A 23 -16.69 -4.26 21.10
CA THR A 23 -17.70 -4.70 20.14
C THR A 23 -17.14 -4.64 18.74
N PHE A 24 -16.15 -5.49 18.46
CA PHE A 24 -15.85 -5.85 17.08
C PHE A 24 -17.04 -6.67 16.56
N VAL A 25 -17.96 -6.01 15.87
CA VAL A 25 -19.04 -6.67 15.14
C VAL A 25 -18.54 -6.86 13.72
N GLN A 26 -18.23 -8.09 13.35
CA GLN A 26 -17.98 -8.44 11.95
C GLN A 26 -19.29 -8.22 11.17
N THR A 27 -19.40 -7.08 10.48
CA THR A 27 -20.60 -6.66 9.75
C THR A 27 -20.77 -7.36 8.40
N GLY A 28 -19.70 -8.02 7.92
CA GLY A 28 -19.72 -8.80 6.69
C GLY A 28 -18.51 -9.72 6.56
N VAL A 29 -18.67 -10.77 5.77
CA VAL A 29 -17.57 -11.57 5.22
C VAL A 29 -17.75 -11.53 3.72
N ALA A 30 -16.67 -11.35 2.96
CA ALA A 30 -16.72 -11.58 1.52
C ALA A 30 -17.25 -13.01 1.29
N PRO A 31 -18.19 -13.21 0.33
CA PRO A 31 -18.66 -14.55 -0.01
C PRO A 31 -17.48 -15.44 -0.40
N SER A 32 -17.62 -16.77 -0.23
CA SER A 32 -16.55 -17.74 -0.47
C SER A 32 -15.96 -17.69 -1.90
N LEU A 33 -16.74 -17.17 -2.85
CA LEU A 33 -16.28 -16.66 -4.14
C LEU A 33 -16.89 -15.27 -4.31
N ILE A 34 -16.10 -14.28 -4.73
CA ILE A 34 -16.65 -13.13 -5.45
C ILE A 34 -17.35 -13.74 -6.67
N THR A 35 -18.66 -13.54 -6.79
CA THR A 35 -19.54 -14.29 -7.71
C THR A 35 -18.98 -14.37 -9.13
N GLU A 36 -19.30 -15.41 -9.89
CA GLU A 36 -18.74 -15.75 -11.23
C GLU A 36 -18.92 -14.69 -12.35
N THR A 37 -19.36 -13.48 -12.00
CA THR A 37 -19.45 -12.28 -12.85
C THR A 37 -18.88 -11.00 -12.19
N GLY A 38 -18.24 -11.07 -11.02
CA GLY A 38 -18.44 -10.02 -10.00
C GLY A 38 -17.30 -9.05 -9.68
N ASP A 39 -16.06 -9.28 -10.13
CA ASP A 39 -14.97 -8.32 -9.87
C ASP A 39 -13.93 -8.40 -10.99
N SER A 40 -14.04 -7.48 -11.95
CA SER A 40 -13.13 -7.38 -13.08
C SER A 40 -11.75 -6.85 -12.69
N LEU A 41 -11.63 -6.20 -11.52
CA LEU A 41 -10.38 -5.57 -11.10
C LEU A 41 -9.36 -6.62 -10.67
N PHE A 42 -9.78 -7.65 -9.93
CA PHE A 42 -8.94 -8.80 -9.54
C PHE A 42 -9.19 -10.06 -10.39
N GLY A 43 -9.57 -9.92 -11.66
CA GLY A 43 -9.68 -11.06 -12.59
C GLY A 43 -10.84 -12.02 -12.34
N GLY A 44 -11.73 -11.72 -11.38
CA GLY A 44 -12.92 -12.51 -11.06
C GLY A 44 -12.63 -13.83 -10.34
N SER A 45 -11.38 -14.09 -9.96
CA SER A 45 -10.93 -15.29 -9.27
C SER A 45 -10.15 -14.92 -8.02
N PRO A 46 -10.43 -15.52 -6.84
CA PRO A 46 -9.68 -15.22 -5.62
C PRO A 46 -8.20 -15.61 -5.70
N TYR A 47 -7.81 -16.43 -6.68
CA TYR A 47 -6.40 -16.77 -6.94
C TYR A 47 -5.62 -15.66 -7.66
N ASP A 48 -6.34 -14.69 -8.22
CA ASP A 48 -5.80 -13.60 -9.01
C ASP A 48 -5.58 -12.35 -8.13
N ALA A 49 -6.22 -12.27 -6.97
CA ALA A 49 -5.82 -11.35 -5.92
C ALA A 49 -4.37 -11.68 -5.50
N GLY A 50 -3.50 -10.67 -5.48
CA GLY A 50 -2.12 -10.85 -5.06
C GLY A 50 -2.00 -11.16 -3.57
N ARG A 51 -0.76 -11.35 -3.11
CA ARG A 51 -0.48 -11.87 -1.75
C ARG A 51 -0.20 -10.79 -0.71
N GLY A 52 0.25 -9.62 -1.16
CA GLY A 52 0.67 -8.50 -0.33
C GLY A 52 -0.43 -7.46 -0.20
N ILE A 53 -0.61 -6.98 1.02
CA ILE A 53 -1.39 -5.80 1.38
C ILE A 53 -0.57 -4.95 2.35
N LEU A 54 -0.57 -3.64 2.13
CA LEU A 54 -0.02 -2.65 3.04
C LEU A 54 -1.05 -1.54 3.23
N SER A 55 -1.30 -1.11 4.46
CA SER A 55 -2.37 -0.16 4.77
C SER A 55 -1.99 0.80 5.88
N GLY A 56 -2.79 1.88 6.00
CA GLY A 56 -2.62 2.89 7.04
C GLY A 56 -1.53 3.90 6.72
N THR A 57 -1.21 4.05 5.45
CA THR A 57 -0.29 5.06 4.93
C THR A 57 -1.01 6.37 4.61
N ASP A 58 -0.26 7.44 4.36
CA ASP A 58 -0.75 8.76 3.95
C ASP A 58 0.32 9.37 3.02
N LEU A 59 0.55 8.71 1.89
CA LEU A 59 1.71 9.01 1.02
C LEU A 59 1.53 10.32 0.25
N ASP A 60 0.30 10.69 -0.08
CA ASP A 60 -0.08 11.94 -0.75
C ASP A 60 -0.44 13.07 0.22
N GLY A 61 -0.37 12.82 1.53
CA GLY A 61 -0.40 13.85 2.57
C GLY A 61 -1.74 14.55 2.73
N ASP A 62 -2.84 13.93 2.33
CA ASP A 62 -4.19 14.50 2.37
C ASP A 62 -4.99 14.15 3.64
N GLU A 63 -4.36 13.44 4.58
CA GLU A 63 -4.90 12.90 5.84
C GLU A 63 -5.82 11.68 5.70
N LYS A 64 -6.23 11.29 4.49
CA LYS A 64 -6.88 9.99 4.28
C LYS A 64 -5.83 8.89 4.35
N LYS A 65 -6.29 7.65 4.36
CA LYS A 65 -5.39 6.50 4.46
C LYS A 65 -5.51 5.61 3.25
N GLU A 66 -4.37 5.20 2.73
CA GLU A 66 -4.32 4.30 1.58
C GLU A 66 -4.17 2.84 2.00
N VAL A 67 -4.62 1.97 1.10
CA VAL A 67 -4.49 0.53 1.11
C VAL A 67 -3.94 0.10 -0.24
N TRP A 68 -2.73 -0.44 -0.21
CA TRP A 68 -1.99 -0.93 -1.35
C TRP A 68 -2.15 -2.45 -1.45
N ILE A 69 -2.60 -2.94 -2.60
CA ILE A 69 -2.91 -4.35 -2.80
C ILE A 69 -2.21 -4.84 -4.05
N THR A 70 -1.39 -5.88 -3.89
CA THR A 70 -0.82 -6.57 -5.04
C THR A 70 -1.90 -7.33 -5.82
N SER A 71 -1.74 -7.42 -7.14
CA SER A 71 -2.69 -8.05 -8.05
C SER A 71 -1.95 -8.81 -9.14
N TYR A 72 -2.43 -9.98 -9.53
CA TYR A 72 -1.81 -10.83 -10.55
C TYR A 72 -2.37 -10.62 -11.98
N PRO A 73 -3.64 -10.26 -12.19
CA PRO A 73 -4.17 -9.89 -13.51
C PRO A 73 -3.36 -8.81 -14.23
N ASN A 74 -3.59 -8.73 -15.55
CA ASN A 74 -3.05 -7.67 -16.42
C ASN A 74 -1.53 -7.48 -16.32
N GLY A 75 -0.79 -8.57 -16.11
CA GLY A 75 0.67 -8.51 -16.05
C GLY A 75 1.29 -8.38 -14.67
N GLY A 76 0.47 -8.25 -13.63
CA GLY A 76 0.93 -7.97 -12.28
C GLY A 76 0.96 -6.48 -12.02
N GLN A 77 0.18 -6.05 -11.03
CA GLN A 77 0.02 -4.63 -10.67
C GLN A 77 -0.06 -4.46 -9.16
N VAL A 78 0.13 -3.22 -8.71
CA VAL A 78 -0.31 -2.77 -7.39
C VAL A 78 -1.49 -1.82 -7.57
N PHE A 79 -2.54 -2.03 -6.81
CA PHE A 79 -3.72 -1.16 -6.76
C PHE A 79 -3.72 -0.36 -5.47
N CYS A 80 -4.16 0.90 -5.57
CA CYS A 80 -4.39 1.77 -4.44
C CYS A 80 -5.88 1.98 -4.21
N TYR A 81 -6.27 1.84 -2.95
CA TYR A 81 -7.56 2.28 -2.45
C TYR A 81 -7.37 3.31 -1.33
N GLU A 82 -8.17 4.37 -1.32
CA GLU A 82 -8.07 5.47 -0.35
C GLU A 82 -9.39 5.65 0.39
N GLU A 83 -9.35 6.09 1.65
CA GLU A 83 -10.54 6.41 2.44
C GLU A 83 -11.41 7.48 1.75
N ALA A 84 -12.59 7.11 1.26
CA ALA A 84 -13.48 8.04 0.54
C ALA A 84 -14.63 8.59 1.41
N GLY A 85 -14.65 8.26 2.71
CA GLY A 85 -15.73 8.59 3.63
C GLY A 85 -15.89 7.56 4.75
N THR A 86 -16.99 7.66 5.51
CA THR A 86 -17.26 6.75 6.64
C THR A 86 -17.38 5.31 6.17
N ASP A 87 -16.47 4.46 6.65
CA ASP A 87 -16.42 3.03 6.37
C ASP A 87 -16.33 2.69 4.87
N THR A 88 -15.72 3.56 4.06
CA THR A 88 -15.63 3.39 2.60
C THR A 88 -14.23 3.66 2.07
N PHE A 89 -13.78 2.81 1.14
CA PHE A 89 -12.60 3.01 0.32
C PHE A 89 -12.99 3.18 -1.16
N ALA A 90 -12.27 4.03 -1.89
CA ALA A 90 -12.40 4.17 -3.35
C ALA A 90 -11.13 3.67 -4.04
N PHE A 91 -11.27 3.02 -5.19
CA PHE A 91 -10.13 2.73 -6.07
C PHE A 91 -9.66 4.03 -6.70
N VAL A 92 -8.39 4.38 -6.50
CA VAL A 92 -7.84 5.69 -6.87
C VAL A 92 -6.66 5.60 -7.83
N TRP A 93 -5.92 4.48 -7.83
CA TRP A 93 -4.73 4.34 -8.67
C TRP A 93 -4.35 2.86 -8.93
N ALA A 94 -3.63 2.62 -10.02
CA ALA A 94 -2.96 1.35 -10.32
C ALA A 94 -1.63 1.57 -11.04
N SER A 95 -0.65 0.71 -10.76
CA SER A 95 0.64 0.71 -11.46
C SER A 95 0.50 0.35 -12.95
N ALA A 96 1.57 0.55 -13.72
CA ALA A 96 1.60 0.14 -15.12
C ALA A 96 1.27 -1.36 -15.28
N GLU A 97 0.58 -1.72 -16.36
CA GLU A 97 0.35 -3.11 -16.75
C GLU A 97 1.61 -3.69 -17.42
N ILE A 98 2.10 -4.83 -16.93
CA ILE A 98 3.30 -5.49 -17.48
C ILE A 98 2.89 -6.56 -18.48
N THR A 99 2.94 -6.23 -19.76
CA THR A 99 2.42 -7.11 -20.82
C THR A 99 3.43 -8.13 -21.36
N ALA A 100 4.72 -7.97 -21.04
CA ALA A 100 5.79 -8.89 -21.42
C ALA A 100 5.99 -10.01 -20.37
N GLY A 101 6.50 -11.18 -20.79
CA GLY A 101 6.98 -12.22 -19.86
C GLY A 101 5.94 -13.05 -19.09
N ALA A 102 4.64 -12.75 -19.22
CA ALA A 102 3.44 -13.55 -18.90
C ALA A 102 3.33 -14.31 -17.55
N THR A 103 4.27 -14.23 -16.61
CA THR A 103 4.32 -15.22 -15.51
C THR A 103 4.55 -14.66 -14.10
N THR A 104 4.55 -13.34 -13.90
CA THR A 104 5.24 -12.79 -12.72
C THR A 104 4.57 -11.56 -12.17
N TYR A 105 4.19 -11.66 -10.90
CA TYR A 105 3.30 -10.72 -10.27
C TYR A 105 3.89 -10.19 -8.97
N PRO A 106 3.61 -8.94 -8.59
CA PRO A 106 4.02 -8.41 -7.31
C PRO A 106 3.37 -9.22 -6.19
N ARG A 107 4.14 -9.49 -5.14
CA ARG A 107 3.71 -10.29 -3.99
C ARG A 107 3.85 -9.58 -2.67
N ASP A 108 4.63 -8.51 -2.68
CA ASP A 108 4.92 -7.67 -1.55
C ASP A 108 5.04 -6.24 -2.05
N VAL A 109 4.63 -5.30 -1.20
CA VAL A 109 4.65 -3.87 -1.48
C VAL A 109 5.03 -3.16 -0.19
N HIS A 110 5.93 -2.20 -0.32
CA HIS A 110 6.35 -1.33 0.76
C HIS A 110 6.25 0.13 0.34
N THR A 111 6.35 1.01 1.32
CA THR A 111 6.30 2.46 1.13
C THR A 111 7.29 3.17 2.03
N GLY A 112 7.57 4.42 1.70
CA GLY A 112 8.36 5.35 2.50
C GLY A 112 8.67 6.60 1.70
N ASP A 113 9.32 7.57 2.35
CA ASP A 113 10.08 8.63 1.67
C ASP A 113 11.49 8.06 1.47
N LEU A 114 11.74 7.52 0.29
CA LEU A 114 12.90 6.70 -0.05
C LEU A 114 14.10 7.54 -0.48
N ASP A 115 13.88 8.81 -0.82
CA ASP A 115 14.92 9.73 -1.26
C ASP A 115 15.04 11.01 -0.40
N GLY A 116 14.16 11.17 0.60
CA GLY A 116 14.21 12.21 1.62
C GLY A 116 13.67 13.56 1.15
N ASP A 117 12.89 13.59 0.07
CA ASP A 117 12.34 14.83 -0.50
C ASP A 117 10.99 15.26 0.13
N GLY A 118 10.41 14.39 0.96
CA GLY A 118 9.15 14.62 1.66
C GLY A 118 7.91 14.19 0.90
N LYS A 119 8.06 13.56 -0.27
CA LYS A 119 6.98 12.80 -0.93
C LYS A 119 7.13 11.32 -0.59
N GLY A 120 6.03 10.61 -0.75
CA GLY A 120 5.99 9.18 -0.50
C GLY A 120 6.08 8.37 -1.77
N GLU A 121 6.86 7.31 -1.73
CA GLU A 121 6.99 6.33 -2.80
C GLU A 121 6.38 4.99 -2.39
N ILE A 122 5.83 4.31 -3.39
CA ILE A 122 5.58 2.87 -3.33
C ILE A 122 6.72 2.13 -4.01
N ILE A 123 7.04 0.96 -3.48
CA ILE A 123 8.12 0.11 -3.99
C ILE A 123 7.66 -1.34 -3.98
N PHE A 124 7.90 -2.05 -5.08
CA PHE A 124 7.55 -3.46 -5.23
C PHE A 124 8.39 -4.15 -6.30
N HIS A 125 8.44 -5.48 -6.24
CA HIS A 125 9.15 -6.30 -7.22
C HIS A 125 8.19 -6.97 -8.18
N VAL A 126 8.50 -6.95 -9.47
CA VAL A 126 7.83 -7.74 -10.51
C VAL A 126 8.87 -8.62 -11.22
N GLY A 127 8.46 -9.67 -11.91
CA GLY A 127 9.41 -10.61 -12.52
C GLY A 127 9.70 -11.82 -11.63
N GLN A 128 9.98 -12.93 -12.29
CA GLN A 128 10.43 -14.22 -11.75
C GLN A 128 11.60 -14.65 -12.62
N TRP A 129 11.43 -14.61 -13.95
CA TRP A 129 12.40 -15.09 -14.94
C TRP A 129 13.16 -13.96 -15.63
N THR A 130 14.35 -14.30 -16.14
CA THR A 130 15.27 -13.41 -16.85
C THR A 130 15.12 -13.50 -18.37
N GLY A 131 15.50 -12.42 -19.07
CA GLY A 131 15.80 -12.46 -20.51
C GLY A 131 15.08 -11.38 -21.30
N PRO A 132 15.37 -11.26 -22.61
CA PRO A 132 14.83 -10.20 -23.47
C PRO A 132 13.29 -10.21 -23.57
N ASP A 133 12.65 -11.31 -23.15
CA ASP A 133 11.20 -11.47 -23.11
C ASP A 133 10.56 -10.99 -21.79
N SER A 134 11.36 -10.56 -20.81
CA SER A 134 10.90 -10.07 -19.48
C SER A 134 11.64 -8.81 -19.03
N PRO A 135 11.62 -7.73 -19.85
CA PRO A 135 12.39 -6.51 -19.59
C PRO A 135 11.93 -5.74 -18.34
N ASP A 136 10.70 -5.97 -17.89
CA ASP A 136 10.10 -5.29 -16.73
C ASP A 136 10.31 -6.08 -15.42
N ALA A 137 11.12 -7.14 -15.45
CA ALA A 137 11.53 -7.83 -14.23
C ALA A 137 12.35 -6.89 -13.33
N GLY A 138 12.34 -7.17 -12.03
CA GLY A 138 13.07 -6.41 -11.02
C GLY A 138 12.21 -5.47 -10.18
N LEU A 139 12.82 -4.40 -9.71
CA LEU A 139 12.24 -3.47 -8.73
C LEU A 139 11.62 -2.26 -9.42
N HIS A 140 10.42 -1.90 -8.99
CA HIS A 140 9.67 -0.74 -9.45
C HIS A 140 9.40 0.20 -8.28
N ILE A 141 9.53 1.50 -8.52
CA ILE A 141 9.25 2.58 -7.58
C ILE A 141 8.40 3.63 -8.28
N TYR A 142 7.32 4.05 -7.64
CA TYR A 142 6.47 5.15 -8.09
C TYR A 142 6.38 6.19 -6.98
N GLU A 143 6.62 7.45 -7.31
CA GLU A 143 6.65 8.60 -6.42
C GLU A 143 5.37 9.42 -6.55
N TRP A 144 4.84 9.89 -5.43
CA TRP A 144 3.76 10.87 -5.44
C TRP A 144 4.24 12.21 -6.02
N ASP A 145 3.54 12.78 -7.01
CA ASP A 145 3.97 14.03 -7.65
C ASP A 145 4.03 15.28 -6.75
N GLY A 146 3.56 15.19 -5.50
CA GLY A 146 3.57 16.29 -4.52
C GLY A 146 2.47 17.34 -4.73
N SER A 147 1.53 17.09 -5.64
CA SER A 147 0.58 18.11 -6.12
C SER A 147 -0.83 17.62 -6.40
N THR A 148 -1.03 16.34 -6.72
CA THR A 148 -2.35 15.75 -7.01
C THR A 148 -2.67 14.63 -6.02
N ASP A 149 -3.95 14.52 -5.63
CA ASP A 149 -4.47 13.63 -4.57
C ASP A 149 -3.99 12.17 -4.65
N ASN A 150 -3.59 11.68 -5.83
CA ASN A 150 -3.15 10.29 -6.05
C ASN A 150 -2.12 10.23 -7.19
N GLY A 151 -1.20 11.20 -7.18
CA GLY A 151 -0.31 11.54 -8.28
C GLY A 151 0.87 10.61 -8.52
N TYR A 152 0.69 9.29 -8.47
CA TYR A 152 1.78 8.30 -8.59
C TYR A 152 2.15 7.94 -10.05
N GLY A 153 1.72 8.74 -11.04
CA GLY A 153 2.03 8.49 -12.45
C GLY A 153 1.37 7.24 -13.07
N THR A 154 1.80 6.87 -14.28
CA THR A 154 1.36 5.64 -14.97
C THR A 154 2.52 4.73 -15.36
N GLU A 155 3.75 5.15 -15.05
CA GLU A 155 5.01 4.45 -15.31
C GLU A 155 5.89 4.65 -14.08
N ALA A 156 6.78 3.71 -13.81
CA ALA A 156 7.65 3.80 -12.63
C ALA A 156 8.64 4.97 -12.77
N ASP A 157 8.81 5.75 -11.72
CA ASP A 157 9.84 6.80 -11.62
C ASP A 157 11.24 6.18 -11.56
N PHE A 158 11.35 5.00 -10.95
CA PHE A 158 12.55 4.18 -11.00
C PHE A 158 12.20 2.71 -11.23
N HIS A 159 12.87 2.13 -12.23
CA HIS A 159 12.86 0.70 -12.50
C HIS A 159 14.29 0.21 -12.67
N VAL A 160 14.59 -0.91 -12.03
CA VAL A 160 15.84 -1.64 -12.28
C VAL A 160 15.53 -3.10 -12.49
N ASP A 161 15.93 -3.60 -13.64
CA ASP A 161 16.03 -5.03 -13.84
C ASP A 161 17.25 -5.57 -13.08
N PHE A 162 16.99 -6.18 -11.92
CA PHE A 162 18.02 -6.80 -11.09
C PHE A 162 18.82 -7.88 -11.82
N MET A 163 18.28 -8.43 -12.90
CA MET A 163 18.89 -9.52 -13.67
C MET A 163 19.87 -9.00 -14.70
N ASP A 164 19.59 -7.83 -15.29
CA ASP A 164 20.50 -7.13 -16.18
C ASP A 164 21.52 -6.26 -15.40
N ALA A 165 21.14 -5.77 -14.21
CA ALA A 165 21.99 -4.88 -13.41
C ALA A 165 23.23 -5.55 -12.80
N LEU A 166 23.20 -6.86 -12.56
CA LEU A 166 24.26 -7.56 -11.82
C LEU A 166 25.26 -8.35 -12.68
N ASN A 167 25.05 -8.46 -14.00
CA ASN A 167 25.88 -9.28 -14.91
C ASN A 167 26.23 -10.66 -14.30
N ASP A 168 25.28 -11.23 -13.58
CA ASP A 168 25.35 -12.54 -12.95
C ASP A 168 24.23 -13.38 -13.57
N SER A 169 24.57 -14.63 -13.85
CA SER A 169 23.75 -15.76 -14.28
C SER A 169 22.58 -16.13 -13.35
N LEU A 170 21.91 -15.17 -12.71
CA LEU A 170 20.70 -15.43 -11.96
C LEU A 170 19.61 -15.83 -12.95
N VAL A 171 19.02 -17.01 -12.78
CA VAL A 171 17.97 -17.55 -13.68
C VAL A 171 16.57 -17.15 -13.20
N GLU A 172 16.44 -16.87 -11.89
CA GLU A 172 15.18 -16.55 -11.25
C GLU A 172 15.38 -15.60 -10.04
N SER A 173 14.59 -14.52 -9.93
CA SER A 173 14.32 -13.81 -8.66
C SER A 173 12.85 -13.88 -8.39
N ARG A 174 12.49 -14.46 -7.26
CA ARG A 174 11.14 -14.41 -6.76
C ARG A 174 11.16 -13.85 -5.36
N VAL A 175 10.58 -12.66 -5.20
CA VAL A 175 10.44 -12.01 -3.91
C VAL A 175 9.13 -12.46 -3.28
N GLU A 176 9.21 -13.15 -2.14
CA GLU A 176 8.03 -13.44 -1.30
C GLU A 176 7.87 -12.39 -0.19
N GLY A 177 8.90 -11.59 0.06
CA GLY A 177 8.89 -10.46 0.97
C GLY A 177 10.25 -9.76 0.95
N PHE A 178 10.25 -8.44 1.12
CA PHE A 178 11.46 -7.66 1.33
C PHE A 178 11.24 -6.67 2.48
N SER A 179 12.23 -5.86 2.81
CA SER A 179 12.07 -4.81 3.81
C SER A 179 12.74 -3.57 3.29
N VAL A 180 12.07 -2.45 3.47
CA VAL A 180 12.61 -1.13 3.13
C VAL A 180 12.94 -0.46 4.44
N GLY A 181 14.21 -0.09 4.60
CA GLY A 181 14.64 0.77 5.67
C GLY A 181 14.84 2.16 5.09
N ASP A 182 14.49 3.16 5.88
CA ASP A 182 15.04 4.51 5.73
C ASP A 182 16.58 4.40 5.64
N ILE A 183 17.17 4.94 4.57
CA ILE A 183 18.60 4.80 4.28
C ILE A 183 19.43 5.89 4.96
N ASP A 184 18.80 6.83 5.67
CA ASP A 184 19.47 7.92 6.36
C ASP A 184 18.95 8.15 7.79
N VAL A 185 19.81 7.79 8.74
CA VAL A 185 19.73 8.12 10.18
C VAL A 185 20.31 9.48 10.52
#